data_AF-T0YP60-F1
#
_entry.id   AF-T0YP60-F1
#
_cell.length_a   1.000
_cell.length_b   1.000
_cell.length_c   1.000
_cell.angle_alpha   90.00
_cell.angle_beta   90.00
_cell.angle_gamma   90.00
#
_symmetry.space_group_name_H-M   'P 1'
#
loop_
_entity.id
_entity.type
_entity.pdbx_description
1 polymer ?
#
loop_
_entity_poly.entity_id
_entity_poly.type
_entity_poly.pdbx_seq_one_letter_code
_entity_poly.pdbx_strand_id
1 'polypeptide(L)' 'MNMTDSVDYMPPKVWAWTKPSGGPFASINRPVAGPTHEKELPVGRHPLQL' A
#
# COMPACT_ATOMS: atom_id res chain seq x y z
N MET A 1 42.88 -2.45 6.32
CA MET A 1 41.74 -1.80 6.97
C MET A 1 40.50 -2.00 6.09
N ASN A 2 39.54 -2.81 6.52
CA ASN A 2 38.24 -2.92 5.84
C ASN A 2 37.32 -1.81 6.36
N MET A 3 36.95 -0.87 5.49
CA MET A 3 36.06 0.24 5.80
C MET A 3 34.64 -0.17 5.45
N THR A 4 33.90 -0.70 6.42
CA THR A 4 32.44 -0.86 6.33
C THR A 4 31.80 0.41 6.87
N ASP A 5 31.83 1.48 6.06
CA ASP A 5 31.04 2.67 6.32
C ASP A 5 29.58 2.37 5.94
N SER A 6 28.82 1.91 6.92
CA SER A 6 27.37 1.80 6.82
C SER A 6 26.79 3.21 6.83
N VAL A 7 26.22 3.67 5.71
CA VAL A 7 25.42 4.91 5.72
C VAL A 7 24.12 4.60 6.43
N ASP A 8 23.91 5.20 7.60
CA ASP A 8 22.64 5.07 8.32
C ASP A 8 21.50 5.65 7.46
N TYR A 9 20.40 4.90 7.39
CA TYR A 9 19.22 5.34 6.66
C TYR A 9 18.63 6.59 7.32
N MET A 10 18.65 7.70 6.60
CA MET A 10 17.97 8.93 7.00
C MET A 10 16.62 9.04 6.27
N PRO A 11 15.48 9.01 6.99
CA PRO A 11 14.19 9.21 6.35
C PRO A 11 14.08 10.63 5.78
N PRO A 12 13.35 10.81 4.67
CA PRO A 12 13.14 12.14 4.11
C PRO A 12 12.21 12.98 5.00
N LYS A 13 12.34 14.31 4.95
CA LYS A 13 11.47 15.24 5.67
C LYS A 13 9.98 15.11 5.27
N VAL A 14 9.74 14.76 4.01
CA VAL A 14 8.41 14.42 3.49
C VAL A 14 8.50 13.03 2.90
N TRP A 15 7.66 12.13 3.40
CA TRP A 15 7.60 10.78 2.90
C TRP A 15 7.00 10.75 1.49
N ALA A 16 7.58 9.93 0.62
CA ALA A 16 7.11 9.70 -0.74
C ALA A 16 7.02 8.21 -1.03
N TRP A 17 5.95 7.79 -1.69
CA TRP A 17 5.77 6.41 -2.12
C TRP A 17 6.56 6.15 -3.41
N THR A 18 7.83 5.76 -3.27
CA THR A 18 8.75 5.59 -4.42
C THR A 18 8.94 4.13 -4.84
N LYS A 19 8.60 3.18 -3.97
CA LYS A 19 8.69 1.74 -4.23
C LYS A 19 7.52 0.99 -3.57
N PRO A 20 7.03 -0.10 -4.16
CA PRO A 20 6.08 -1.00 -3.50
C PRO A 20 6.66 -1.55 -2.20
N SER A 21 5.83 -1.75 -1.17
CA SER A 21 6.24 -2.53 0.00
C SER A 21 6.39 -3.99 -0.42
N GLY A 22 7.59 -4.59 -0.36
CA GLY A 22 7.87 -5.93 -0.91
C GLY A 22 7.20 -7.14 -0.22
N GLY A 23 6.12 -6.94 0.55
CA GLY A 23 5.39 -8.00 1.26
C GLY A 23 4.18 -8.55 0.48
N PRO A 24 3.41 -9.49 1.07
CA PRO A 24 2.29 -10.17 0.39
C PRO A 24 1.20 -9.24 -0.17
N PHE A 25 1.04 -8.05 0.43
CA PHE A 25 0.04 -7.06 0.04
C PHE A 25 0.59 -5.94 -0.86
N ALA A 26 1.81 -6.09 -1.40
CA ALA A 26 2.46 -5.09 -2.25
C ALA A 26 1.59 -4.58 -3.39
N SER A 27 0.77 -5.47 -3.97
CA SER A 27 -0.07 -5.20 -5.13
C SER A 27 -1.34 -4.40 -4.81
N ILE A 28 -1.76 -4.35 -3.54
CA ILE A 28 -3.01 -3.67 -3.13
C ILE A 28 -2.78 -2.43 -2.25
N ASN A 29 -1.61 -2.33 -1.61
CA ASN A 29 -1.27 -1.22 -0.74
C ASN A 29 -1.07 0.07 -1.53
N ARG A 30 -1.69 1.16 -1.09
CA ARG A 30 -1.56 2.50 -1.66
C ARG A 30 -1.78 3.56 -0.58
N PRO A 31 -1.10 4.73 -0.65
CA PRO A 31 -1.27 5.81 0.31
C PRO A 31 -2.54 6.64 0.07
N VAL A 32 -3.34 6.27 -0.93
CA VAL A 32 -4.59 6.94 -1.31
C VAL A 32 -5.75 5.95 -1.34
N ALA A 33 -6.91 6.41 -0.90
CA ALA A 33 -8.15 5.65 -0.97
C ALA A 33 -8.85 5.83 -2.34
N GLY A 34 -9.99 5.16 -2.52
CA GLY A 34 -10.88 5.32 -3.68
C GLY A 34 -11.03 4.04 -4.53
N PRO A 35 -12.11 3.95 -5.33
CA PRO A 35 -12.32 2.82 -6.22
C PRO A 35 -11.20 2.75 -7.28
N THR A 36 -10.77 1.53 -7.62
CA THR A 36 -9.86 1.30 -8.76
C THR A 36 -10.59 0.87 -10.02
N HIS A 37 -11.85 0.47 -9.87
CA HIS A 37 -12.74 0.03 -10.93
C HIS A 37 -14.17 0.21 -10.45
N GLU A 38 -15.09 0.25 -11.41
CA GLU A 38 -16.52 0.20 -11.15
C GLU A 38 -16.96 -1.25 -10.95
N LYS A 39 -17.85 -1.46 -9.98
CA LYS A 39 -18.45 -2.77 -9.73
C LYS A 39 -19.77 -2.60 -8.99
N GLU A 40 -20.85 -3.05 -9.60
CA GLU A 40 -22.13 -3.21 -8.91
C GLU A 40 -22.05 -4.41 -7.96
N LEU A 41 -22.53 -4.24 -6.72
CA LEU A 41 -22.61 -5.32 -5.75
C LEU A 41 -23.90 -6.11 -5.96
N PRO A 42 -23.87 -7.47 -5.90
CA PRO A 42 -25.09 -8.26 -5.99
C PRO A 42 -26.01 -7.99 -4.79
N VAL A 43 -27.32 -8.03 -5.01
CA VAL A 43 -28.34 -7.83 -3.96
C VAL A 43 -29.17 -9.09 -3.81
N GLY A 44 -29.18 -9.66 -2.61
CA GLY A 44 -30.00 -10.82 -2.25
C GLY A 44 -31.43 -10.49 -1.86
N ARG A 45 -32.20 -11.51 -1.48
CA ARG A 45 -33.62 -11.37 -1.07
C ARG A 45 -33.82 -10.87 0.36
N HIS A 46 -32.78 -10.98 1.19
CA HIS A 46 -32.86 -10.61 2.61
C HIS A 46 -32.66 -9.10 2.82
N PRO A 47 -33.29 -8.53 3.85
CA PRO A 47 -33.26 -7.08 4.08
C PRO A 47 -31.88 -6.53 4.46
N LEU A 48 -30.96 -7.36 4.94
CA LEU A 48 -29.59 -6.97 5.28
C LEU A 48 -28.60 -7.65 4.33
N GLN A 49 -27.64 -6.89 3.81
CA GLN A 49 -26.54 -7.35 2.96
C GLN A 49 -25.21 -6.98 3.64
N LEU A 50 -24.25 -7.91 3.70
CA LEU A 50 -22.92 -7.73 4.28
C LEU A 50 -21.85 -8.08 3.24
#